data_AF-A0A6L6WB74-F1
#
_entry.id   AF-A0A6L6WB74-F1
#
_cell.length_a   1.000
_cell.length_b   1.000
_cell.length_c   1.000
_cell.angle_alpha   90.00
_cell.angle_beta   90.00
_cell.angle_gamma   90.00
#
_symmetry.space_group_name_H-M   'P 1'
#
loop_
_entity.id
_entity.type
_entity.pdbx_description
1 polymer ?
#
loop_
_entity_poly.entity_id
_entity_poly.type
_entity_poly.pdbx_seq_one_letter_code
_entity_poly.pdbx_strand_id
1 'polypeptide(L)'
;MRLCLLCCVLLLSGCGRDPVVITPPPPPVPPDLLQPCSGYTGPKPSTEGQWIDAAGAEMRGRHCANDRLETIAEILKPTGPR
;
A
#
# COMPACT_ATOMS: atom_id res chain seq x y z
N MET A 1 -36.28 42.60 12.31
CA MET A 1 -35.66 42.14 13.58
C MET A 1 -35.71 40.61 13.72
N ARG A 2 -36.90 39.98 13.70
CA ARG A 2 -37.06 38.51 13.86
C ARG A 2 -36.44 37.67 12.73
N LEU A 3 -36.47 38.20 11.50
CA LEU A 3 -35.85 37.55 10.33
C LEU A 3 -34.31 37.51 10.43
N CYS A 4 -33.68 38.59 10.91
CA CYS A 4 -32.23 38.65 11.08
C CYS A 4 -31.75 37.59 12.08
N LEU A 5 -32.50 37.38 13.17
CA LEU A 5 -32.17 36.38 14.18
C LEU A 5 -32.23 34.95 13.59
N LEU A 6 -33.20 34.66 12.70
CA LEU A 6 -33.28 33.37 12.02
C LEU A 6 -32.10 33.15 11.05
N CYS A 7 -31.71 34.19 10.30
CA CYS A 7 -30.53 34.11 9.42
C CYS A 7 -29.24 33.89 10.20
N CYS A 8 -29.06 34.57 11.35
CA CYS A 8 -27.90 34.37 12.21
C CYS A 8 -27.83 32.95 12.78
N VAL A 9 -28.95 32.38 13.23
CA VAL A 9 -28.99 31.00 13.76
C VAL A 9 -28.67 29.96 12.67
N LEU A 10 -29.15 30.16 11.44
CA LEU A 10 -28.81 29.30 10.30
C LEU A 10 -27.33 29.35 9.95
N LEU A 11 -26.73 30.56 9.94
CA LEU A 11 -25.31 30.76 9.66
C LEU A 11 -24.40 30.15 10.74
N LEU A 12 -24.79 30.23 12.02
CA LEU A 12 -24.03 29.60 13.12
C LEU A 12 -24.11 28.06 13.10
N SER A 13 -25.20 27.47 12.58
CA SER A 13 -25.34 26.01 12.48
C SER A 13 -24.41 25.36 11.45
N GLY A 14 -23.83 26.16 10.53
CA GLY A 14 -22.89 25.69 9.52
C GLY A 14 -21.44 25.57 10.00
N CYS A 15 -21.09 26.18 11.14
CA CYS A 15 -19.71 26.24 11.64
C CYS A 15 -19.36 25.12 12.65
N GLY A 16 -20.17 24.08 12.77
CA GLY A 16 -20.00 23.02 13.77
C GLY A 16 -20.07 21.62 13.19
N ARG A 17 -19.07 21.23 12.40
CA ARG A 17 -18.72 19.81 12.26
C ARG A 17 -17.21 19.70 12.38
N ASP A 18 -16.77 18.99 13.42
CA ASP A 18 -15.40 18.49 13.45
C ASP A 18 -15.14 17.78 12.12
N PRO A 19 -13.95 17.97 11.50
CA PRO A 19 -13.61 17.21 10.32
C PRO A 19 -13.76 15.74 10.68
N VAL A 20 -14.64 15.04 9.95
CA VAL A 20 -14.74 13.60 10.08
C VAL A 20 -13.37 13.07 9.66
N VAL A 21 -12.56 12.70 10.65
CA VAL A 21 -11.28 12.02 10.42
C VAL A 21 -11.66 10.63 9.97
N ILE A 22 -11.85 10.48 8.66
CA ILE A 22 -11.96 9.17 8.02
C ILE A 22 -10.58 8.54 8.18
N THR A 23 -10.41 7.77 9.25
CA THR A 23 -9.26 6.87 9.34
C THR A 23 -9.63 5.69 8.45
N PRO A 24 -9.03 5.52 7.26
CA PRO A 24 -9.32 4.36 6.45
C PRO A 24 -8.96 3.11 7.27
N PRO A 25 -9.74 2.01 7.12
CA PRO A 25 -9.36 0.75 7.73
C PRO A 25 -7.94 0.38 7.26
N PRO A 26 -7.14 -0.29 8.12
CA PRO A 26 -5.83 -0.74 7.71
C PRO A 26 -5.94 -1.59 6.43
N PRO A 27 -4.98 -1.46 5.50
CA PRO A 27 -5.02 -2.21 4.26
C PRO A 27 -5.10 -3.71 4.57
N PRO A 28 -5.86 -4.50 3.79
CA PRO A 28 -6.02 -5.94 4.04
C PRO A 28 -4.74 -6.74 3.77
N VAL A 29 -3.69 -6.08 3.25
CA VAL A 29 -2.41 -6.68 2.88
C VAL A 29 -1.48 -6.71 4.10
N PRO A 30 -1.03 -7.89 4.54
CA PRO A 30 -0.02 -8.02 5.59
C PRO A 30 1.29 -7.27 5.26
N PRO A 31 1.92 -6.58 6.23
CA PRO A 31 3.10 -5.74 5.99
C PRO A 31 4.37 -6.52 5.63
N ASP A 32 4.41 -7.82 5.93
CA ASP A 32 5.50 -8.74 5.56
C ASP A 32 5.56 -8.98 4.05
N LEU A 33 4.40 -9.00 3.36
CA LEU A 33 4.32 -9.11 1.90
C LEU A 33 4.89 -7.88 1.19
N LEU A 34 4.93 -6.73 1.88
CA LEU A 34 5.48 -5.48 1.36
C LEU A 34 6.98 -5.32 1.64
N GLN A 35 7.59 -6.25 2.38
CA GLN A 35 9.04 -6.24 2.58
C GLN A 35 9.75 -6.54 1.24
N PRO A 36 10.95 -5.99 1.02
CA PRO A 36 11.74 -6.30 -0.17
C PRO A 36 12.22 -7.76 -0.14
N CYS A 37 12.20 -8.41 -1.30
CA CYS A 37 12.92 -9.67 -1.52
C CYS A 37 14.38 -9.37 -1.86
N SER A 38 15.31 -10.10 -1.25
CA SER A 38 16.73 -9.94 -1.53
C SER A 38 17.12 -10.57 -2.87
N GLY A 39 17.79 -9.79 -3.71
CA GLY A 39 18.53 -10.29 -4.87
C GLY A 39 20.01 -10.48 -4.52
N TYR A 40 20.88 -10.27 -5.51
CA TYR A 40 22.33 -10.28 -5.28
C TYR A 40 22.78 -9.01 -4.53
N THR A 41 23.48 -9.17 -3.40
CA THR A 41 24.01 -8.08 -2.57
C THR A 41 25.53 -8.07 -2.46
N GLY A 42 26.21 -8.96 -3.20
CA GLY A 42 27.65 -9.09 -3.19
C GLY A 42 28.38 -8.02 -4.02
N PRO A 43 29.72 -8.01 -3.99
CA PRO A 43 30.53 -7.13 -4.83
C PRO A 43 30.35 -7.45 -6.31
N LYS A 44 30.79 -6.55 -7.20
CA LYS A 44 30.72 -6.81 -8.65
C LYS A 44 31.44 -8.12 -9.01
N PRO A 45 30.78 -9.08 -9.69
CA PRO A 45 31.43 -10.31 -10.14
C PRO A 45 32.58 -10.06 -11.11
N SER A 46 33.62 -10.89 -10.99
CA SER A 46 34.83 -10.83 -11.83
C SER A 46 35.09 -12.12 -12.61
N THR A 47 34.51 -13.24 -12.19
CA THR A 47 34.62 -14.54 -12.86
C THR A 47 33.26 -15.01 -13.36
N GLU A 48 33.27 -15.91 -14.34
CA GLU A 48 32.04 -16.52 -14.87
C GLU A 48 31.21 -17.19 -13.76
N GLY A 49 31.84 -17.98 -12.88
CA GLY A 49 31.15 -18.60 -11.74
C GLY A 49 30.48 -17.56 -10.83
N GLN A 50 31.15 -16.46 -10.54
CA GLN A 50 30.57 -15.37 -9.74
C GLN A 50 29.39 -14.69 -10.46
N TRP A 51 29.43 -14.57 -11.79
CA TRP A 51 28.32 -14.05 -12.58
C TRP A 51 27.11 -14.99 -12.54
N ILE A 52 27.33 -16.29 -12.65
CA ILE A 52 26.28 -17.32 -12.55
C ILE A 52 25.64 -17.27 -11.16
N ASP A 53 26.45 -17.20 -10.10
CA ASP A 53 25.96 -17.12 -8.72
C ASP A 53 25.13 -15.84 -8.49
N ALA A 54 25.60 -14.71 -9.00
CA ALA A 54 24.89 -13.43 -8.90
C ALA A 54 23.56 -13.45 -9.66
N ALA A 55 23.54 -13.99 -10.88
CA ALA A 55 22.32 -14.16 -11.66
C ALA A 55 21.32 -15.11 -10.97
N GLY A 56 21.81 -16.20 -10.38
CA GLY A 56 20.99 -17.14 -9.61
C GLY A 56 20.38 -16.49 -8.37
N ALA A 57 21.12 -15.63 -7.66
CA ALA A 57 20.60 -14.87 -6.53
C ALA A 57 19.51 -13.87 -6.96
N GLU A 58 19.73 -13.16 -8.06
CA GLU A 58 18.73 -12.24 -8.64
C GLU A 58 17.45 -12.99 -9.06
N MET A 59 17.58 -14.13 -9.72
CA MET A 59 16.46 -14.98 -10.11
C MET A 59 15.62 -15.40 -8.89
N ARG A 60 16.27 -15.86 -7.81
CA ARG A 60 15.56 -16.23 -6.57
C ARG A 60 14.84 -15.05 -5.93
N GLY A 61 15.48 -13.87 -5.90
CA GLY A 61 14.86 -12.64 -5.41
C GLY A 61 13.61 -12.26 -6.20
N ARG A 62 13.65 -12.40 -7.53
CA ARG A 62 12.49 -12.15 -8.40
C ARG A 62 11.36 -13.13 -8.20
N HIS A 63 11.66 -14.42 -8.03
CA HIS A 63 10.62 -15.40 -7.69
C HIS A 63 9.92 -15.06 -6.38
N CYS A 64 10.67 -14.76 -5.32
CA CYS A 64 10.11 -14.29 -4.06
C CYS A 64 9.18 -13.07 -4.24
N ALA A 65 9.58 -12.09 -5.06
CA ALA A 65 8.77 -10.90 -5.30
C ALA A 65 7.47 -11.24 -6.04
N ASN A 66 7.54 -12.09 -7.06
CA ASN A 66 6.38 -12.52 -7.82
C ASN A 66 5.39 -13.32 -6.97
N ASP A 67 5.86 -14.23 -6.11
CA ASP A 67 5.01 -15.01 -5.21
C ASP A 67 4.24 -14.10 -4.22
N ARG A 68 4.90 -13.05 -3.72
CA ARG A 68 4.25 -12.03 -2.87
C ARG A 68 3.21 -11.24 -3.64
N LEU A 69 3.51 -10.82 -4.86
CA LEU A 69 2.56 -10.10 -5.72
C LEU A 69 1.32 -10.94 -6.05
N GLU A 70 1.51 -12.24 -6.33
CA GLU A 70 0.41 -13.17 -6.54
C GLU A 70 -0.46 -13.29 -5.27
N THR A 71 0.15 -13.42 -4.11
CA THR A 71 -0.56 -13.45 -2.82
C THR A 71 -1.34 -12.14 -2.58
N ILE A 72 -0.75 -10.99 -2.86
CA ILE A 72 -1.42 -9.69 -2.77
C ILE A 72 -2.62 -9.63 -3.73
N ALA A 73 -2.46 -10.13 -4.96
CA ALA A 73 -3.54 -10.16 -5.94
C ALA A 73 -4.73 -11.00 -5.44
N GLU A 74 -4.48 -12.15 -4.80
CA GLU A 74 -5.52 -12.97 -4.18
C GLU A 74 -6.26 -12.23 -3.05
N ILE A 75 -5.52 -11.54 -2.17
CA ILE A 75 -6.11 -10.75 -1.08
C ILE A 75 -7.01 -9.62 -1.62
N LEU A 76 -6.60 -8.99 -2.71
CA LEU A 76 -7.29 -7.86 -3.30
C LEU A 76 -8.36 -8.26 -4.34
N LYS A 77 -8.61 -9.56 -4.55
CA LYS A 77 -9.68 -10.00 -5.47
C LYS A 77 -11.02 -9.40 -5.02
N PRO A 78 -11.73 -8.68 -5.90
CA PRO A 78 -13.04 -8.15 -5.56
C PRO A 78 -14.04 -9.28 -5.37
N THR A 79 -14.79 -9.25 -4.26
CA THR A 79 -15.82 -10.24 -3.91
C THR A 79 -17.23 -9.87 -4.41
N GLY A 80 -17.35 -8.88 -5.31
CA GLY A 80 -18.62 -8.39 -5.83
C GLY A 80 -18.79 -8.54 -7.35
N PRO A 81 -20.01 -8.41 -7.90
CA PRO A 81 -20.23 -8.42 -9.35
C PRO A 81 -19.53 -7.23 -10.01
N ARG A 82 -18.92 -7.49 -11.18
CA ARG A 82 -18.26 -6.48 -12.03
C ARG A 82 -19.25 -5.55 -12.69
#